data_AF-A0AAD8NL54-F1
#
_entry.id   AF-A0AAD8NL54-F1
#
_cell.length_a   1.000
_cell.length_b   1.000
_cell.length_c   1.000
_cell.angle_alpha   90.00
_cell.angle_beta   90.00
_cell.angle_gamma   90.00
#
_symmetry.space_group_name_H-M   'P 1'
#
loop_
_entity.id
_entity.type
_entity.pdbx_description
1 polymer ?
#
loop_
_entity_poly.entity_id
_entity_poly.type
_entity_poly.pdbx_seq_one_letter_code
_entity_poly.pdbx_strand_id
1 'polypeptide(L)'
;MSSSSSSSSELDRRVWVLEVVLRTLISCLGLVAALLLATDTQLKQIITVHKKAKFTDMKSLVFLVLANGIAATYSVVQLLRCLVRGSVVQNKPLAWLIFSADQVIAYMIVAAIGAAAESAAFAKLGEAQVEWMKICDMYAKFCNQVGQGIATSLFLCATMLFVSALSSFTLFRLYP
;
A
#
# COMPACT_ATOMS: atom_id res chain seq x y z
N MET A 1 -17.54 -39.39 -7.94
CA MET A 1 -16.97 -38.81 -6.71
C MET A 1 -15.52 -38.33 -6.82
N SER A 2 -14.70 -38.80 -7.79
CA SER A 2 -13.30 -38.30 -7.97
C SER A 2 -13.15 -36.92 -8.64
N SER A 3 -14.17 -36.44 -9.35
CA SER A 3 -14.12 -35.12 -10.02
C SER A 3 -14.33 -33.93 -9.08
N SER A 4 -14.95 -34.15 -7.90
CA SER A 4 -15.23 -33.09 -6.92
C SER A 4 -14.07 -32.82 -5.96
N SER A 5 -13.22 -33.83 -5.68
CA SER A 5 -12.02 -33.67 -4.84
C SER A 5 -10.82 -33.10 -5.60
N SER A 6 -10.74 -33.34 -6.90
CA SER A 6 -9.72 -32.76 -7.78
C SER A 6 -9.97 -31.27 -8.05
N SER A 7 -11.24 -30.84 -8.14
CA SER A 7 -11.58 -29.44 -8.39
C SER A 7 -11.37 -28.53 -7.17
N SER A 8 -11.64 -29.01 -5.95
CA SER A 8 -11.41 -28.24 -4.71
C SER A 8 -9.93 -28.02 -4.45
N SER A 9 -9.10 -29.06 -4.58
CA SER A 9 -7.64 -28.98 -4.38
C SER A 9 -6.93 -28.09 -5.42
N GLU A 10 -7.39 -28.10 -6.68
CA GLU A 10 -6.89 -27.18 -7.71
C GLU A 10 -7.18 -25.72 -7.36
N LEU A 11 -8.41 -25.43 -6.89
CA LEU A 11 -8.81 -24.08 -6.52
C LEU A 11 -8.05 -23.58 -5.29
N ASP A 12 -7.87 -24.42 -4.27
CA ASP A 12 -7.10 -24.07 -3.07
C ASP A 12 -5.63 -23.79 -3.43
N ARG A 13 -5.04 -24.56 -4.35
CA ARG A 13 -3.69 -24.29 -4.87
C ARG A 13 -3.63 -22.95 -5.60
N ARG A 14 -4.61 -22.63 -6.45
CA ARG A 14 -4.67 -21.35 -7.17
C ARG A 14 -4.81 -20.17 -6.21
N VAL A 15 -5.68 -20.27 -5.21
CA VAL A 15 -5.86 -19.23 -4.18
C VAL A 15 -4.57 -19.03 -3.40
N TRP A 16 -3.89 -20.11 -3.00
CA TRP A 16 -2.59 -20.04 -2.33
C TRP A 16 -1.52 -19.36 -3.20
N VAL A 17 -1.39 -19.74 -4.48
CA VAL A 17 -0.45 -19.09 -5.42
C VAL A 17 -0.77 -17.60 -5.56
N LEU A 18 -2.04 -17.24 -5.73
CA LEU A 18 -2.46 -15.85 -5.84
C LEU A 18 -2.17 -15.05 -4.57
N GLU A 19 -2.45 -15.59 -3.39
CA GLU A 19 -2.12 -14.93 -2.12
C GLU A 19 -0.60 -14.67 -2.02
N VAL A 20 0.22 -15.68 -2.33
CA VAL A 20 1.69 -15.56 -2.32
C VAL A 20 2.15 -14.47 -3.29
N VAL A 21 1.72 -14.52 -4.55
CA VAL A 21 2.11 -13.56 -5.59
C VAL A 21 1.72 -12.14 -5.21
N LEU A 22 0.48 -11.93 -4.76
CA LEU A 22 0.00 -10.59 -4.38
C LEU A 22 0.75 -10.04 -3.17
N ARG A 23 1.05 -10.87 -2.16
CA ARG A 23 1.82 -10.45 -0.98
C ARG A 23 3.25 -10.06 -1.35
N THR A 24 3.90 -10.82 -2.22
CA THR A 24 5.22 -10.46 -2.75
C THR A 24 5.16 -9.14 -3.51
N LEU A 25 4.16 -8.95 -4.37
CA LEU A 25 3.96 -7.69 -5.08
C LEU A 25 3.79 -6.50 -4.12
N ILE A 26 2.96 -6.63 -3.08
CA ILE A 26 2.77 -5.58 -2.07
C ILE A 26 4.09 -5.22 -1.38
N SER A 27 4.88 -6.21 -0.98
CA SER A 27 6.19 -5.96 -0.35
C SER A 27 7.14 -5.22 -1.30
N CYS A 28 7.23 -5.63 -2.57
CA CYS A 28 8.06 -4.96 -3.57
C CYS A 28 7.59 -3.52 -3.82
N LEU A 29 6.29 -3.32 -4.04
CA LEU A 29 5.70 -2.00 -4.29
C LEU A 29 5.86 -1.07 -3.09
N GLY A 30 5.66 -1.58 -1.88
CA GLY A 30 5.80 -0.80 -0.65
C GLY A 30 7.23 -0.37 -0.42
N LEU A 31 8.21 -1.23 -0.72
CA LEU A 31 9.62 -0.87 -0.68
C LEU A 31 9.97 0.19 -1.73
N VAL A 32 9.51 0.01 -2.97
CA VAL A 32 9.74 0.99 -4.05
C VAL A 32 9.11 2.34 -3.72
N ALA A 33 7.86 2.35 -3.25
CA ALA A 33 7.18 3.57 -2.81
C ALA A 33 7.93 4.25 -1.66
N ALA A 34 8.34 3.48 -0.64
CA ALA A 34 9.11 4.01 0.48
C ALA A 34 10.45 4.59 0.02
N LEU A 35 11.19 3.92 -0.87
CA LEU A 35 12.47 4.42 -1.39
C LEU A 35 12.28 5.70 -2.21
N LEU A 36 11.32 5.73 -3.14
CA LEU A 36 11.03 6.92 -3.95
C LEU A 36 10.72 8.13 -3.06
N LEU A 37 9.92 7.95 -2.01
CA LEU A 37 9.51 9.00 -1.08
C LEU A 37 10.58 9.32 -0.02
N ALA A 38 11.41 8.35 0.38
CA ALA A 38 12.48 8.53 1.37
C ALA A 38 13.70 9.23 0.76
N THR A 39 14.11 8.86 -0.45
CA THR A 39 15.17 9.57 -1.18
C THR A 39 14.79 11.03 -1.42
N ASP A 40 13.51 11.27 -1.67
CA ASP A 40 12.93 12.60 -1.83
C ASP A 40 12.94 13.43 -0.53
N THR A 41 12.56 12.83 0.60
CA THR A 41 12.62 13.50 1.91
C THR A 41 14.04 13.85 2.34
N GLN A 42 15.02 12.99 2.07
CA GLN A 42 16.44 13.28 2.36
C GLN A 42 16.98 14.45 1.52
N LEU A 43 16.71 14.45 0.21
CA LEU A 43 17.07 15.58 -0.67
C LEU A 43 16.43 16.89 -0.22
N LYS A 44 15.18 16.82 0.23
CA LYS A 44 14.50 17.96 0.82
C LYS A 44 15.12 18.41 2.13
N GLN A 45 15.45 17.54 3.09
CA GLN A 45 15.94 17.97 4.40
C GLN A 45 17.22 18.82 4.28
N ILE A 46 18.05 18.51 3.28
CA ILE A 46 19.28 19.25 2.94
C ILE A 46 18.97 20.62 2.30
N ILE A 47 17.95 20.73 1.43
CA ILE A 47 17.56 21.99 0.76
C ILE A 47 16.55 22.83 1.60
N THR A 48 15.80 22.20 2.51
CA THR A 48 14.64 22.77 3.23
C THR A 48 15.03 23.53 4.50
N VAL A 49 16.25 23.35 5.02
CA VAL A 49 16.79 24.22 6.09
C VAL A 49 16.72 25.72 5.68
N HIS A 50 16.67 26.02 4.37
CA HIS A 50 16.55 27.39 3.85
C HIS A 50 15.11 27.88 3.56
N LYS A 51 14.06 27.04 3.57
CA LYS A 51 12.67 27.43 3.22
C LYS A 51 11.62 26.76 4.13
N LYS A 52 11.35 27.38 5.27
CA LYS A 52 10.52 26.91 6.39
C LYS A 52 8.98 26.86 6.13
N ALA A 53 8.50 26.69 4.89
CA ALA A 53 7.08 26.87 4.52
C ALA A 53 6.31 25.58 4.14
N LYS A 54 6.88 24.38 4.31
CA LYS A 54 6.38 23.12 3.71
C LYS A 54 5.97 22.03 4.72
N PHE A 55 5.32 22.43 5.81
CA PHE A 55 5.02 21.55 6.96
C PHE A 55 3.95 20.48 6.67
N THR A 56 2.88 20.81 5.96
CA THR A 56 1.76 19.86 5.67
C THR A 56 2.16 18.79 4.66
N ASP A 57 2.82 19.20 3.57
CA ASP A 57 3.39 18.32 2.52
C ASP A 57 4.38 17.27 3.09
N MET A 58 5.19 17.65 4.08
CA MET A 58 6.12 16.70 4.72
C MET A 58 5.38 15.71 5.62
N LYS A 59 4.38 16.17 6.38
CA LYS A 59 3.62 15.32 7.30
C LYS A 59 2.78 14.27 6.55
N SER A 60 2.12 14.65 5.45
CA SER A 60 1.33 13.73 4.62
C SER A 60 2.21 12.70 3.91
N LEU A 61 3.37 13.11 3.39
CA LEU A 61 4.31 12.20 2.74
C LEU A 61 4.91 11.19 3.73
N VAL A 62 5.28 11.65 4.93
CA VAL A 62 5.76 10.75 6.01
C VAL A 62 4.67 9.76 6.40
N PHE A 63 3.41 10.21 6.52
CA PHE A 63 2.29 9.30 6.78
C PHE A 63 2.12 8.25 5.68
N LEU A 64 2.25 8.64 4.40
CA LEU A 64 2.22 7.72 3.27
C LEU A 64 3.38 6.71 3.30
N VAL A 65 4.60 7.13 3.62
CA VAL A 65 5.76 6.23 3.77
C VAL A 65 5.53 5.22 4.89
N LEU A 66 5.06 5.68 6.05
CA LEU A 66 4.76 4.82 7.19
C LEU A 66 3.66 3.81 6.85
N ALA A 67 2.58 4.25 6.20
CA ALA A 67 1.49 3.37 5.81
C ALA A 67 1.97 2.27 4.84
N ASN A 68 2.73 2.64 3.80
CA ASN A 68 3.34 1.67 2.87
C ASN A 68 4.32 0.72 3.58
N GLY A 69 5.10 1.22 4.54
CA GLY A 69 6.03 0.40 5.34
C GLY A 69 5.29 -0.63 6.20
N ILE A 70 4.18 -0.25 6.84
CA ILE A 70 3.34 -1.17 7.61
C ILE A 70 2.73 -2.24 6.68
N ALA A 71 2.19 -1.84 5.53
CA ALA A 71 1.62 -2.76 4.55
C ALA A 71 2.66 -3.77 4.02
N ALA A 72 3.87 -3.31 3.71
CA ALA A 72 4.97 -4.16 3.26
C ALA A 72 5.41 -5.15 4.34
N THR A 73 5.60 -4.67 5.58
CA THR A 73 6.00 -5.50 6.73
C THR A 73 4.96 -6.58 7.01
N TYR A 74 3.68 -6.18 7.06
CA TYR A 74 2.57 -7.12 7.22
C TYR A 74 2.52 -8.17 6.10
N SER A 75 2.75 -7.76 4.85
CA SER A 75 2.77 -8.68 3.72
C SER A 75 3.91 -9.70 3.80
N VAL A 76 5.09 -9.30 4.29
CA VAL A 76 6.20 -10.23 4.56
C VAL A 76 5.83 -11.22 5.66
N VAL A 77 5.24 -10.76 6.78
CA VAL A 77 4.80 -11.65 7.86
C VAL A 77 3.79 -12.68 7.35
N GLN A 78 2.84 -12.25 6.52
CA GLN A 78 1.86 -13.14 5.92
C GLN A 78 2.50 -14.12 4.92
N LEU A 79 3.46 -13.65 4.10
CA LEU A 79 4.19 -14.49 3.17
C LEU A 79 4.93 -15.62 3.92
N LEU A 80 5.63 -15.28 5.00
CA LEU A 80 6.30 -16.25 5.87
C LEU A 80 5.31 -17.26 6.45
N ARG A 81 4.14 -16.80 6.91
CA ARG A 81 3.07 -17.69 7.38
C ARG A 81 2.63 -18.68 6.30
N CYS A 82 2.40 -18.21 5.07
CA CYS A 82 2.00 -19.04 3.94
C CYS A 82 3.07 -20.07 3.55
N LEU A 83 4.35 -19.69 3.62
CA LEU A 83 5.47 -20.59 3.32
C LEU A 83 5.66 -21.66 4.41
N VAL A 84 5.54 -21.29 5.68
CA VAL A 84 5.73 -22.23 6.81
C VAL A 84 4.57 -23.23 6.92
N ARG A 85 3.32 -22.79 6.73
CA ARG A 85 2.14 -23.67 6.82
C ARG A 85 1.84 -24.44 5.54
N GLY A 86 2.34 -23.98 4.38
CA GLY A 86 2.21 -24.66 3.09
C GLY A 86 0.77 -24.89 2.59
N SER A 87 -0.24 -24.28 3.23
CA SER A 87 -1.65 -24.51 2.93
C SER A 87 -2.51 -23.30 3.26
N VAL A 88 -3.70 -23.24 2.64
CA VAL A 88 -4.73 -22.23 2.85
C VAL A 88 -5.20 -22.25 4.31
N VAL A 89 -5.60 -21.08 4.83
CA VAL A 89 -6.11 -20.96 6.20
C VAL A 89 -7.39 -21.78 6.37
N GLN A 90 -7.33 -22.82 7.20
CA GLN A 90 -8.50 -23.61 7.58
C GLN A 90 -9.09 -23.23 8.95
N ASN A 91 -8.38 -22.39 9.72
CA ASN A 91 -8.83 -21.94 11.03
C ASN A 91 -9.75 -20.71 10.91
N LYS A 92 -11.04 -20.87 11.21
CA LYS A 92 -12.06 -19.80 11.21
C LYS A 92 -11.64 -18.50 11.92
N PRO A 93 -11.17 -18.51 13.18
CA PRO A 93 -10.78 -17.27 13.87
C PRO A 93 -9.56 -16.59 13.23
N LEU A 94 -8.64 -17.39 12.67
CA LEU A 94 -7.44 -16.88 12.02
C LEU A 94 -7.76 -16.26 10.65
N ALA A 95 -8.72 -16.84 9.91
CA ALA A 95 -9.23 -16.26 8.66
C ALA A 95 -9.91 -14.91 8.90
N TRP A 96 -10.71 -14.82 9.97
CA TRP A 96 -11.35 -13.56 10.38
C TRP A 96 -10.32 -12.49 10.77
N LEU A 97 -9.29 -12.87 11.52
CA LEU A 97 -8.22 -11.95 11.92
C LEU A 97 -7.45 -11.41 10.71
N ILE A 98 -7.07 -12.27 9.76
CA ILE A 98 -6.38 -11.86 8.52
C ILE A 98 -7.27 -10.92 7.71
N PHE A 99 -8.54 -11.27 7.53
CA PHE A 99 -9.48 -10.44 6.79
C PHE A 99 -9.62 -9.03 7.41
N SER A 100 -9.81 -8.95 8.72
CA SER A 100 -9.89 -7.66 9.42
C SER A 100 -8.60 -6.86 9.31
N ALA A 101 -7.43 -7.51 9.45
CA ALA A 101 -6.14 -6.84 9.32
C ALA A 101 -5.91 -6.32 7.88
N ASP A 102 -6.26 -7.11 6.86
CA ASP A 102 -6.18 -6.71 5.45
C ASP A 102 -7.02 -5.47 5.17
N GLN A 103 -8.25 -5.43 5.70
CA GLN A 103 -9.15 -4.28 5.56
C GLN A 103 -8.61 -3.03 6.25
N VAL A 104 -8.15 -3.14 7.49
CA VAL A 104 -7.58 -2.00 8.25
C VAL A 104 -6.41 -1.39 7.50
N ILE A 105 -5.50 -2.21 6.98
CA ILE A 105 -4.33 -1.74 6.24
C ILE A 105 -4.74 -1.10 4.91
N ALA A 106 -5.71 -1.68 4.20
CA ALA A 106 -6.23 -1.08 2.97
C ALA A 106 -6.82 0.31 3.23
N TYR A 107 -7.66 0.48 4.25
CA TYR A 107 -8.23 1.79 4.60
C TYR A 107 -7.15 2.81 5.02
N MET A 108 -6.15 2.36 5.77
CA MET A 108 -5.03 3.21 6.16
C MET A 108 -4.25 3.72 4.94
N ILE A 109 -3.98 2.85 3.95
CA ILE A 109 -3.31 3.24 2.70
C ILE A 109 -4.17 4.23 1.91
N VAL A 110 -5.47 3.99 1.78
CA VAL A 110 -6.40 4.92 1.10
C VAL A 110 -6.37 6.29 1.77
N ALA A 111 -6.46 6.34 3.10
CA ALA A 111 -6.40 7.59 3.86
C ALA A 111 -5.08 8.32 3.64
N ALA A 112 -3.96 7.60 3.63
CA ALA A 112 -2.65 8.18 3.42
C ALA A 112 -2.47 8.73 1.99
N ILE A 113 -2.98 8.01 0.99
CA ILE A 113 -3.01 8.48 -0.40
C ILE A 113 -3.89 9.72 -0.53
N GLY A 114 -5.06 9.75 0.13
CA GLY A 114 -5.94 10.91 0.15
C GLY A 114 -5.24 12.16 0.68
N ALA A 115 -4.60 12.06 1.85
CA ALA A 115 -3.83 13.15 2.45
C ALA A 115 -2.66 13.61 1.55
N ALA A 116 -1.96 12.67 0.91
CA ALA A 116 -0.88 12.99 -0.01
C ALA A 116 -1.38 13.61 -1.32
N ALA A 117 -2.52 13.15 -1.84
CA ALA A 117 -3.15 13.67 -3.05
C ALA A 117 -3.68 15.10 -2.85
N GLU A 118 -4.29 15.38 -1.70
CA GLU A 118 -4.70 16.73 -1.31
C GLU A 118 -3.48 17.67 -1.24
N SER A 119 -2.42 17.23 -0.56
CA SER A 119 -1.16 17.99 -0.49
C SER A 119 -0.56 18.25 -1.88
N ALA A 120 -0.56 17.23 -2.75
CA ALA A 120 -0.09 17.34 -4.13
C ALA A 120 -0.97 18.26 -4.99
N ALA A 121 -2.29 18.27 -4.77
CA ALA A 121 -3.21 19.17 -5.46
C ALA A 121 -2.92 20.63 -5.10
N PHE A 122 -2.69 20.94 -3.81
CA PHE A 122 -2.24 22.26 -3.38
C PHE A 122 -0.91 22.64 -4.05
N ALA A 123 0.05 21.72 -4.13
CA ALA A 123 1.36 21.95 -4.76
C ALA A 123 1.30 22.25 -6.27
N LYS A 124 0.28 21.71 -6.98
CA LYS A 124 0.09 21.92 -8.42
C LYS A 124 -0.77 23.13 -8.75
N LEU A 125 -1.91 23.29 -8.07
CA LEU A 125 -2.90 24.30 -8.42
C LEU A 125 -2.48 25.69 -7.92
N GLY A 126 -1.93 25.78 -6.70
CA GLY A 126 -1.61 27.05 -6.05
C GLY A 126 -2.88 27.85 -5.72
N GLU A 127 -2.87 28.54 -4.58
CA GLU A 127 -3.95 29.45 -4.20
C GLU A 127 -3.50 30.90 -4.41
N ALA A 128 -4.19 31.62 -5.30
CA ALA A 128 -3.85 33.01 -5.65
C ALA A 128 -4.08 33.99 -4.49
N GLN A 129 -4.93 33.64 -3.52
CA GLN A 129 -5.27 34.47 -2.35
C GLN A 129 -4.15 34.54 -1.30
N VAL A 130 -3.16 33.64 -1.34
CA VAL A 130 -2.08 33.52 -0.33
C VAL A 130 -0.66 33.55 -0.92
N GLU A 131 -0.49 34.08 -2.14
CA GLU A 131 0.80 34.15 -2.85
C GLU A 131 1.57 32.81 -2.94
N TRP A 132 0.84 31.67 -2.93
CA TRP A 132 1.47 30.36 -3.01
C TRP A 132 1.82 30.02 -4.47
N MET A 133 3.00 30.48 -4.91
CA MET A 133 3.59 30.13 -6.20
C MET A 133 3.60 28.61 -6.41
N LYS A 134 3.34 28.15 -7.65
CA LYS A 134 3.35 26.73 -8.03
C LYS A 134 4.70 26.09 -7.68
N ILE A 135 4.75 25.35 -6.57
CA ILE A 135 5.97 24.67 -6.09
C ILE A 135 6.50 23.70 -7.15
N CYS A 136 5.61 23.03 -7.90
CA CYS A 136 5.99 22.06 -8.92
C CYS A 136 6.66 22.70 -10.14
N ASP A 137 6.51 24.01 -10.37
CA ASP A 137 7.16 24.72 -11.49
C ASP A 137 8.63 25.00 -11.16
N MET A 138 8.90 25.38 -9.91
CA MET A 138 10.27 25.60 -9.39
C MET A 138 11.03 24.28 -9.15
N TYR A 139 10.32 23.22 -8.74
CA TYR A 139 10.91 21.93 -8.36
C TYR A 139 10.24 20.76 -9.11
N ALA A 140 10.33 20.78 -10.44
CA ALA A 140 9.71 19.77 -11.30
C ALA A 140 10.19 18.33 -10.99
N LYS A 141 11.49 18.13 -10.75
CA LYS A 141 12.05 16.81 -10.41
C LYS A 141 11.45 16.23 -9.12
N PHE A 142 11.32 17.08 -8.11
CA PHE A 142 10.70 16.74 -6.83
C PHE A 142 9.25 16.31 -7.01
N CYS A 143 8.47 17.13 -7.72
CA CYS A 143 7.05 16.88 -7.96
C CYS A 143 6.83 15.59 -8.78
N ASN A 144 7.71 15.31 -9.73
CA ASN A 144 7.68 14.08 -10.51
C ASN A 144 7.97 12.84 -9.63
N GLN A 145 8.96 12.91 -8.75
CA GLN A 145 9.33 11.80 -7.87
C GLN A 145 8.25 11.49 -6.83
N VAL A 146 7.68 12.53 -6.18
CA VAL A 146 6.52 12.36 -5.29
C VAL A 146 5.32 11.80 -6.04
N GLY A 147 5.05 12.31 -7.26
CA GLY A 147 4.00 11.78 -8.12
C GLY A 147 4.16 10.29 -8.41
N GLN A 148 5.39 9.84 -8.72
CA GLN A 148 5.70 8.42 -8.90
C GLN A 148 5.50 7.61 -7.62
N GLY A 149 5.88 8.14 -6.44
CA GLY A 149 5.66 7.50 -5.15
C GLY A 149 4.17 7.33 -4.82
N ILE A 150 3.35 8.36 -5.07
CA ILE A 150 1.89 8.30 -4.90
C ILE A 150 1.27 7.31 -5.89
N ALA A 151 1.69 7.32 -7.16
CA ALA A 151 1.23 6.37 -8.17
C ALA A 151 1.56 4.91 -7.79
N THR A 152 2.77 4.67 -7.27
CA THR A 152 3.18 3.34 -6.78
C THR A 152 2.33 2.93 -5.58
N SER A 153 2.04 3.86 -4.66
CA SER A 153 1.17 3.62 -3.51
C SER A 153 -0.27 3.29 -3.92
N LEU A 154 -0.79 3.92 -4.98
CA LEU A 154 -2.11 3.59 -5.56
C LEU A 154 -2.13 2.16 -6.10
N PHE A 155 -1.07 1.72 -6.78
CA PHE A 155 -0.98 0.35 -7.26
C PHE A 155 -0.87 -0.67 -6.11
N LEU A 156 -0.12 -0.33 -5.06
CA LEU A 156 -0.10 -1.11 -3.81
C LEU A 156 -1.50 -1.20 -3.18
N CYS A 157 -2.23 -0.08 -3.13
CA CYS A 157 -3.59 -0.03 -2.63
C CYS A 157 -4.53 -0.96 -3.40
N ALA A 158 -4.48 -0.91 -4.74
CA ALA A 158 -5.27 -1.80 -5.58
C ALA A 158 -4.93 -3.27 -5.30
N THR A 159 -3.64 -3.60 -5.16
CA THR A 159 -3.18 -4.96 -4.85
C THR A 159 -3.68 -5.42 -3.47
N MET A 160 -3.68 -4.53 -2.47
CA MET A 160 -4.26 -4.81 -1.15
C MET A 160 -5.76 -5.11 -1.22
N LEU A 161 -6.53 -4.38 -2.04
CA LEU A 161 -7.96 -4.65 -2.24
C LEU A 161 -8.19 -6.05 -2.84
N PHE A 162 -7.36 -6.47 -3.80
CA PHE A 162 -7.42 -7.83 -4.34
C PHE A 162 -7.14 -8.89 -3.28
N VAL A 163 -6.13 -8.68 -2.41
CA VAL A 163 -5.85 -9.56 -1.28
C VAL A 163 -7.04 -9.62 -0.32
N SER A 164 -7.63 -8.48 0.02
CA SER A 164 -8.82 -8.43 0.86
C SER A 164 -9.99 -9.23 0.27
N ALA A 165 -10.22 -9.13 -1.04
CA ALA A 165 -11.25 -9.90 -1.73
C ALA A 165 -10.98 -11.42 -1.69
N LEU A 166 -9.73 -11.84 -1.88
CA LEU A 166 -9.34 -13.25 -1.74
C LEU A 166 -9.51 -13.75 -0.30
N SER A 167 -9.18 -12.92 0.69
CA SER A 167 -9.40 -13.25 2.10
C SER A 167 -10.88 -13.40 2.42
N SER A 168 -11.75 -12.52 1.89
CA SER A 168 -13.21 -12.67 2.02
C SER A 168 -13.71 -13.95 1.36
N PHE A 169 -13.26 -14.23 0.14
CA PHE A 169 -13.66 -15.43 -0.59
C PHE A 169 -13.28 -16.70 0.20
N THR A 170 -12.06 -16.75 0.73
CA THR A 170 -11.58 -17.86 1.57
C THR A 170 -12.39 -17.98 2.86
N LEU A 171 -12.71 -16.85 3.50
CA LEU A 171 -13.53 -16.81 4.72
C LEU A 171 -14.95 -17.35 4.47
N PHE A 172 -15.62 -16.88 3.41
CA PHE A 172 -16.97 -17.34 3.08
C PHE A 172 -17.02 -18.81 2.73
N ARG A 173 -15.98 -19.37 2.08
CA ARG A 173 -15.90 -20.81 1.83
C ARG A 173 -15.69 -21.65 3.08
N LEU A 174 -15.20 -21.07 4.18
CA LEU A 174 -15.03 -21.76 5.46
C LEU A 174 -16.33 -21.94 6.25
N TYR A 175 -17.40 -21.22 5.87
CA TYR A 175 -18.72 -21.31 6.48
C TYR A 175 -19.69 -21.94 5.46
N PRO A 176 -19.89 -23.26 5.50
CA PRO A 176 -20.89 -23.95 4.66
C PRO A 176 -22.33 -23.63 5.08
#